data_AF-A0A7I8V785-F1
#
_entry.id   AF-A0A7I8V785-F1
#
_cell.length_a   1.000
_cell.length_b   1.000
_cell.length_c   1.000
_cell.angle_alpha   90.00
_cell.angle_beta   90.00
_cell.angle_gamma   90.00
#
_symmetry.space_group_name_H-M   'P 1'
#
loop_
_entity.id
_entity.type
_entity.pdbx_description
1 polymer ?
#
loop_
_entity_poly.entity_id
_entity_poly.type
_entity_poly.pdbx_seq_one_letter_code
_entity_poly.pdbx_strand_id
1 'polypeptide(L)'
;MGWCIQFDATNLPKVSNVGVDDGLNMRLAVHQDEYLAPNSPGAGYRILVHEKDEIPLMIEQSLSIGPGQIYSMEATKKSISALPSPYGTCQDDITYKRRYCLLHCLSQFVVKSCKCRQIYMTTNASVCSPIGILCAERAVDKFMETELHKDCACKSECKTVQYEVFTTHARASTFYAQAIAEYHKISERELFDNYCTVVIFFSKLTTMDSKEHPAYNVLALFCDIGGAFGLMLGATILTIFELSDAFMKTIILWVRQRKHKVKPLRITEMLKLESTKS
;
A
#
# COMPACT_ATOMS: atom_id res chain seq x y z
N MET A 1 12.16 -26.13 6.07
CA MET A 1 13.04 -25.35 6.99
C MET A 1 12.62 -25.69 8.40
N GLY A 2 13.55 -26.14 9.23
CA GLY A 2 13.30 -26.69 10.56
C GLY A 2 13.09 -25.59 11.61
N TRP A 3 13.94 -25.59 12.63
CA TRP A 3 13.92 -24.58 13.69
C TRP A 3 14.40 -23.22 13.18
N CYS A 4 13.66 -22.17 13.51
CA CYS A 4 13.97 -20.77 13.21
C CYS A 4 14.06 -19.96 14.51
N ILE A 5 14.87 -18.90 14.51
CA ILE A 5 15.01 -17.97 15.65
C ILE A 5 14.44 -16.63 15.23
N GLN A 6 13.57 -16.05 16.06
CA GLN A 6 13.03 -14.71 15.90
C GLN A 6 13.55 -13.82 17.03
N PHE A 7 14.15 -12.68 16.67
CA PHE A 7 14.55 -11.67 17.63
C PHE A 7 13.33 -10.78 17.95
N ASP A 8 12.71 -10.99 19.11
CA ASP A 8 11.58 -10.16 19.56
C ASP A 8 12.09 -8.85 20.15
N ALA A 9 11.71 -7.73 19.53
CA ALA A 9 12.13 -6.38 19.92
C ALA A 9 11.26 -5.76 21.02
N THR A 10 10.31 -6.49 21.63
CA THR A 10 9.42 -5.95 22.68
C THR A 10 10.14 -5.28 23.85
N ASN A 11 11.27 -5.84 24.26
CA ASN A 11 12.08 -5.33 25.38
C ASN A 11 13.38 -4.67 24.92
N LEU A 12 13.55 -4.41 23.62
CA LEU A 12 14.74 -3.77 23.08
C LEU A 12 14.54 -2.26 22.93
N PRO A 13 15.60 -1.45 23.09
CA PRO A 13 15.54 -0.02 22.82
C PRO A 13 15.16 0.21 21.36
N LYS A 14 14.26 1.18 21.13
CA LYS A 14 13.91 1.61 19.78
C LYS A 14 15.10 2.36 19.17
N VAL A 15 15.34 2.12 17.89
CA VAL A 15 16.37 2.81 17.12
C VAL A 15 16.06 4.30 17.04
N SER A 16 16.98 5.14 17.52
CA SER A 16 16.85 6.61 17.53
C SER A 16 17.65 7.31 16.45
N ASN A 17 18.68 6.65 15.91
CA ASN A 17 19.54 7.20 14.87
C ASN A 17 19.57 6.28 13.65
N VAL A 18 20.06 6.82 12.54
CA VAL A 18 20.29 6.09 11.30
C VAL A 18 21.71 5.54 11.29
N GLY A 19 21.88 4.36 10.70
CA GLY A 19 23.21 3.86 10.34
C GLY A 19 23.51 2.48 10.88
N VAL A 20 24.63 1.93 10.40
CA VAL A 20 25.07 0.55 10.68
C VAL A 20 25.31 0.32 12.18
N ASP A 21 25.78 1.34 12.90
CA ASP A 21 26.12 1.25 14.32
C ASP A 21 24.90 1.21 15.25
N ASP A 22 23.78 1.82 14.85
CA ASP A 22 22.50 1.81 15.58
C ASP A 22 21.58 0.64 15.15
N GLY A 23 22.10 -0.27 14.33
CA GLY A 23 21.39 -1.45 13.82
C GLY A 23 21.62 -2.72 14.65
N LEU A 24 21.00 -3.82 14.20
CA LEU A 24 21.26 -5.16 14.70
C LEU A 24 22.48 -5.75 14.00
N ASN A 25 23.59 -5.91 14.72
CA ASN A 25 24.81 -6.53 14.23
C ASN A 25 24.93 -7.97 14.78
N MET A 26 25.01 -8.94 13.89
CA MET A 26 25.13 -10.36 14.24
C MET A 26 26.26 -11.01 13.46
N ARG A 27 27.03 -11.84 14.15
CA ARG A 27 27.96 -12.79 13.53
C ARG A 27 27.38 -14.19 13.73
N LEU A 28 27.16 -14.89 12.63
CA LEU A 28 26.50 -16.19 12.62
C LEU A 28 27.48 -17.25 12.14
N ALA A 29 27.47 -18.41 12.78
CA ALA A 29 28.31 -19.56 12.44
C ALA A 29 27.43 -20.67 11.86
N VAL A 30 27.55 -20.94 10.56
CA VAL A 30 26.68 -21.90 9.87
C VAL A 30 26.92 -23.36 10.27
N HIS A 31 28.10 -23.70 10.82
CA HIS A 31 28.46 -25.07 11.20
C HIS A 31 28.23 -26.09 10.07
N GLN A 32 28.94 -25.90 8.94
CA GLN A 32 28.78 -26.77 7.76
C GLN A 32 29.10 -28.26 8.05
N ASP A 33 29.88 -28.53 9.08
CA ASP A 33 30.21 -29.88 9.55
C ASP A 33 28.99 -30.67 10.09
N GLU A 34 27.92 -29.98 10.50
CA GLU A 34 26.67 -30.60 10.95
C GLU A 34 25.65 -30.81 9.80
N TYR A 35 26.00 -30.43 8.57
CA TYR A 35 25.06 -30.48 7.45
C TYR A 35 24.79 -31.93 7.01
N LEU A 36 23.51 -32.26 6.85
CA LEU A 36 23.06 -33.56 6.35
C LEU A 36 22.89 -33.51 4.82
N ALA A 37 23.80 -34.14 4.08
CA ALA A 37 23.64 -34.38 2.64
C ALA A 37 22.53 -35.42 2.39
N PRO A 38 21.72 -35.34 1.30
CA PRO A 38 21.79 -34.41 0.17
C PRO A 38 20.85 -33.18 0.26
N ASN A 39 20.19 -32.96 1.40
CA ASN A 39 19.08 -32.00 1.51
C ASN A 39 19.50 -30.53 1.72
N SER A 40 20.81 -30.25 1.73
CA SER A 40 21.39 -28.93 2.00
C SER A 40 22.23 -28.43 0.81
N PRO A 41 21.60 -27.99 -0.31
CA PRO A 41 22.32 -27.57 -1.50
C PRO A 41 23.08 -26.24 -1.37
N GLY A 42 22.85 -25.48 -0.29
CA GLY A 42 23.54 -24.22 -0.02
C GLY A 42 23.88 -24.05 1.45
N ALA A 43 25.04 -23.46 1.73
CA ALA A 43 25.52 -23.12 3.08
C ALA A 43 25.19 -21.67 3.41
N GLY A 44 24.64 -21.41 4.60
CA GLY A 44 24.13 -20.08 4.94
C GLY A 44 22.88 -20.08 5.80
N TYR A 45 22.40 -18.86 6.06
CA TYR A 45 21.13 -18.60 6.73
C TYR A 45 20.16 -17.93 5.77
N ARG A 46 18.87 -18.05 6.09
CA ARG A 46 17.81 -17.22 5.51
C ARG A 46 17.34 -16.24 6.56
N ILE A 47 17.25 -14.97 6.21
CA ILE A 47 16.82 -13.88 7.08
C ILE A 47 15.59 -13.22 6.49
N LEU A 48 14.60 -12.93 7.34
CA LEU A 48 13.40 -12.20 6.98
C LEU A 48 13.20 -11.09 8.01
N VAL A 49 13.03 -9.85 7.52
CA VAL A 49 12.57 -8.72 8.34
C VAL A 49 11.08 -8.57 8.09
N HIS A 50 10.27 -8.67 9.15
CA HIS A 50 8.82 -8.61 9.04
C HIS A 50 8.21 -7.87 10.24
N GLU A 51 6.93 -7.48 10.11
CA GLU A 51 6.19 -6.88 11.22
C GLU A 51 5.95 -7.93 12.32
N LYS A 52 6.02 -7.50 13.58
CA LYS A 52 6.00 -8.39 14.76
C LYS A 52 4.86 -9.41 14.76
N ASP A 53 3.65 -8.96 14.45
CA ASP A 53 2.43 -9.79 14.55
C ASP A 53 2.10 -10.52 13.24
N GLU A 54 3.03 -10.59 12.28
CA GLU A 54 2.86 -11.26 11.00
C GLU A 54 3.50 -12.66 11.00
N ILE A 55 2.89 -13.61 10.27
CA ILE A 55 3.49 -14.93 10.05
C ILE A 55 4.72 -14.79 9.14
N PRO A 56 5.90 -15.29 9.56
CA PRO A 56 7.12 -15.19 8.77
C PRO A 56 7.10 -16.18 7.58
N LEU A 57 7.01 -15.66 6.36
CA LEU A 57 7.07 -16.46 5.14
C LEU A 57 8.52 -16.63 4.65
N MET A 58 9.30 -17.41 5.41
CA MET A 58 10.73 -17.63 5.15
C MET A 58 11.01 -18.20 3.75
N ILE A 59 10.13 -19.04 3.20
CA ILE A 59 10.37 -19.66 1.88
C ILE A 59 10.24 -18.63 0.75
N GLU A 60 9.32 -17.68 0.87
CA GLU A 60 8.95 -16.78 -0.22
C GLU A 60 9.67 -15.43 -0.15
N GLN A 61 9.86 -14.90 1.06
CA GLN A 61 10.27 -13.50 1.26
C GLN A 61 11.66 -13.34 1.90
N SER A 62 12.35 -14.45 2.22
CA SER A 62 13.65 -14.35 2.89
C SER A 62 14.79 -14.04 1.93
N LEU A 63 15.83 -13.42 2.50
CA LEU A 63 17.12 -13.18 1.87
C LEU A 63 18.10 -14.25 2.34
N SER A 64 18.89 -14.79 1.41
CA SER A 64 19.91 -15.79 1.74
C SER A 64 21.26 -15.12 1.99
N ILE A 65 21.93 -15.50 3.07
CA ILE A 65 23.27 -15.03 3.43
C ILE A 65 24.22 -16.22 3.58
N GLY A 66 25.43 -16.10 3.03
CA GLY A 66 26.45 -17.15 3.02
C GLY A 66 27.69 -16.80 3.84
N PRO A 67 28.51 -17.81 4.18
CA PRO A 67 29.74 -17.62 4.94
C PRO A 67 30.81 -16.83 4.15
N GLY A 68 31.77 -16.25 4.87
CA GLY A 68 32.88 -15.47 4.32
C GLY A 68 32.52 -14.04 3.88
N GLN A 69 31.28 -13.63 4.09
CA GLN A 69 30.74 -12.33 3.67
C GLN A 69 30.25 -11.49 4.85
N ILE A 70 30.32 -10.18 4.66
CA ILE A 70 29.72 -9.16 5.51
C ILE A 70 28.55 -8.56 4.75
N TYR A 71 27.35 -8.72 5.27
CA TYR A 71 26.10 -8.23 4.69
C TYR A 71 25.63 -6.97 5.41
N SER A 72 25.27 -5.97 4.61
CA SER A 72 24.64 -4.73 5.07
C SER A 72 23.22 -4.69 4.51
N MET A 73 22.24 -4.85 5.39
CA MET A 73 20.81 -4.90 5.10
C MET A 73 20.15 -3.60 5.55
N GLU A 74 19.82 -2.77 4.59
CA GLU A 74 19.08 -1.53 4.78
C GLU A 74 17.57 -1.83 4.82
N ALA A 75 16.95 -1.62 5.97
CA ALA A 75 15.51 -1.79 6.15
C ALA A 75 14.78 -0.45 6.02
N THR A 76 13.69 -0.43 5.26
CA THR A 76 12.76 0.70 5.15
C THR A 76 11.36 0.26 5.55
N LYS A 77 10.73 1.00 6.46
CA LYS A 77 9.36 0.73 6.90
C LYS A 77 8.35 1.32 5.92
N LYS A 78 7.46 0.49 5.40
CA LYS A 78 6.38 0.86 4.49
C LYS A 78 5.02 0.59 5.12
N SER A 79 4.19 1.60 5.23
CA SER A 79 2.81 1.49 5.71
C SER A 79 1.85 1.62 4.53
N ILE A 80 0.99 0.62 4.34
CA ILE A 80 0.02 0.57 3.27
C ILE A 80 -1.37 0.65 3.89
N SER A 81 -2.17 1.61 3.43
CA SER A 81 -3.58 1.73 3.80
C SER A 81 -4.49 1.67 2.57
N ALA A 82 -5.26 0.60 2.46
CA ALA A 82 -6.27 0.39 1.43
C ALA A 82 -7.66 0.83 1.90
N LEU A 83 -8.58 1.03 0.95
CA LEU A 83 -9.94 1.46 1.26
C LEU A 83 -10.89 0.29 1.52
N PRO A 84 -11.70 0.34 2.59
CA PRO A 84 -12.77 -0.63 2.81
C PRO A 84 -13.93 -0.41 1.84
N SER A 85 -14.91 -1.31 1.89
CA SER A 85 -16.19 -1.13 1.20
C SER A 85 -16.84 0.21 1.60
N PRO A 86 -17.42 0.98 0.67
CA PRO A 86 -17.78 0.65 -0.72
C PRO A 86 -16.69 0.89 -1.78
N TYR A 87 -15.57 1.52 -1.42
CA TYR A 87 -14.54 1.91 -2.40
C TYR A 87 -13.53 0.80 -2.70
N GLY A 88 -13.37 -0.15 -1.78
CA GLY A 88 -12.55 -1.35 -1.97
C GLY A 88 -13.12 -2.58 -1.27
N THR A 89 -12.30 -3.62 -1.11
CA THR A 89 -12.72 -4.95 -0.63
C THR A 89 -11.97 -5.41 0.62
N CYS A 90 -11.15 -4.55 1.22
CA CYS A 90 -10.37 -4.90 2.41
C CYS A 90 -11.22 -4.97 3.68
N GLN A 91 -10.72 -5.70 4.67
CA GLN A 91 -11.29 -5.83 6.01
C GLN A 91 -10.63 -4.82 6.95
N ASP A 92 -11.41 -3.91 7.52
CA ASP A 92 -10.93 -2.90 8.48
C ASP A 92 -11.01 -3.43 9.91
N ASP A 93 -10.19 -4.44 10.19
CA ASP A 93 -10.01 -5.01 11.52
C ASP A 93 -8.51 -5.17 11.78
N ILE A 94 -8.03 -4.55 12.86
CA ILE A 94 -6.61 -4.50 13.23
C ILE A 94 -6.11 -5.89 13.68
N THR A 95 -6.99 -6.70 14.27
CA THR A 95 -6.65 -8.05 14.75
C THR A 95 -6.66 -9.07 13.64
N TYR A 96 -7.41 -8.81 12.57
CA TYR A 96 -7.49 -9.68 11.43
C TYR A 96 -6.19 -9.62 10.61
N LYS A 97 -5.68 -10.80 10.30
CA LYS A 97 -4.54 -10.99 9.40
C LYS A 97 -4.90 -12.03 8.36
N ARG A 98 -4.84 -11.66 7.08
CA ARG A 98 -5.15 -12.50 5.93
C ARG A 98 -4.33 -13.79 5.95
N ARG A 99 -3.05 -13.69 6.29
CA ARG A 99 -2.14 -14.84 6.34
C ARG A 99 -2.57 -15.87 7.39
N TYR A 100 -3.05 -15.43 8.55
CA TYR A 100 -3.59 -16.34 9.58
C TYR A 100 -4.89 -17.01 9.10
N CYS A 101 -5.76 -16.27 8.41
CA CYS A 101 -6.96 -16.84 7.79
C CYS A 101 -6.62 -17.94 6.78
N LEU A 102 -5.66 -17.67 5.88
CA LEU A 102 -5.21 -18.64 4.88
C LEU A 102 -4.55 -19.86 5.52
N LEU A 103 -3.66 -19.65 6.50
CA LEU A 103 -3.01 -20.75 7.23
C LEU A 103 -4.04 -21.61 7.98
N HIS A 104 -5.04 -20.99 8.60
CA HIS A 104 -6.12 -21.70 9.26
C HIS A 104 -6.95 -22.54 8.26
N CYS A 105 -7.30 -21.95 7.10
CA CYS A 105 -8.03 -22.65 6.02
C CYS A 105 -7.24 -23.88 5.51
N LEU A 106 -5.95 -23.69 5.21
CA LEU A 106 -5.04 -24.77 4.81
C LEU A 106 -4.97 -25.86 5.90
N SER A 107 -4.79 -25.45 7.16
CA SER A 107 -4.67 -26.38 8.27
C SER A 107 -5.95 -27.22 8.44
N GLN A 108 -7.12 -26.63 8.27
CA GLN A 108 -8.39 -27.36 8.30
C GLN A 108 -8.49 -28.39 7.17
N PHE A 109 -8.06 -28.02 5.96
CA PHE A 109 -8.05 -28.94 4.82
C PHE A 109 -7.13 -30.16 5.05
N VAL A 110 -5.92 -29.91 5.55
CA VAL A 110 -4.94 -30.96 5.85
C VAL A 110 -5.44 -31.87 6.96
N VAL A 111 -5.99 -31.31 8.05
CA VAL A 111 -6.58 -32.10 9.14
C VAL A 111 -7.79 -32.91 8.66
N LYS A 112 -8.64 -32.36 7.79
CA LYS A 112 -9.79 -33.09 7.23
C LYS A 112 -9.33 -34.31 6.42
N SER A 113 -8.25 -34.16 5.65
CA SER A 113 -7.74 -35.17 4.72
C SER A 113 -6.85 -36.22 5.40
N CYS A 114 -5.93 -35.79 6.27
CA CYS A 114 -4.88 -36.64 6.86
C CYS A 114 -5.03 -36.87 8.38
N LYS A 115 -6.02 -36.24 9.03
CA LYS A 115 -6.30 -36.35 10.49
C LYS A 115 -5.15 -35.93 11.41
N CYS A 116 -4.15 -35.26 10.86
CA CYS A 116 -3.00 -34.72 11.58
C CYS A 116 -2.64 -33.35 11.02
N ARG A 117 -1.76 -32.62 11.71
CA ARG A 117 -1.25 -31.32 11.27
C ARG A 117 0.27 -31.29 11.20
N GLN A 118 0.80 -30.40 10.38
CA GLN A 118 2.22 -30.06 10.41
C GLN A 118 2.55 -29.15 11.62
N ILE A 119 3.82 -29.06 11.97
CA ILE A 119 4.28 -28.41 13.21
C ILE A 119 3.94 -26.92 13.22
N TYR A 120 4.06 -26.23 12.08
CA TYR A 120 3.77 -24.79 11.94
C TYR A 120 2.27 -24.46 11.87
N MET A 121 1.39 -25.46 11.77
CA MET A 121 -0.05 -25.24 11.64
C MET A 121 -0.69 -24.96 13.00
N THR A 122 -1.63 -24.01 13.03
CA THR A 122 -2.22 -23.43 14.26
C THR A 122 -3.46 -24.18 14.78
N THR A 123 -3.69 -25.43 14.36
CA THR A 123 -4.86 -26.22 14.78
C THR A 123 -4.57 -27.09 16.00
N ASN A 124 -5.62 -27.48 16.73
CA ASN A 124 -5.51 -28.38 17.90
C ASN A 124 -5.37 -29.87 17.54
N ALA A 125 -5.13 -30.21 16.28
CA ALA A 125 -4.93 -31.60 15.87
C ALA A 125 -3.57 -32.14 16.34
N SER A 126 -3.44 -33.46 16.42
CA SER A 126 -2.16 -34.11 16.71
C SER A 126 -1.15 -33.86 15.60
N VAL A 127 0.12 -33.67 15.98
CA VAL A 127 1.22 -33.54 15.02
C VAL A 127 1.35 -34.84 14.22
N CYS A 128 1.56 -34.73 12.89
CA CYS A 128 1.71 -35.88 12.02
C CYS A 128 2.92 -36.76 12.44
N SER A 129 2.76 -38.07 12.37
CA SER A 129 3.87 -39.02 12.44
C SER A 129 4.78 -38.89 11.20
N PRO A 130 6.01 -39.44 11.21
CA PRO A 130 6.89 -39.39 10.04
C PRO A 130 6.24 -39.87 8.73
N ILE A 131 5.41 -40.91 8.79
CA ILE A 131 4.66 -41.41 7.64
C ILE A 131 3.50 -40.47 7.29
N GLY A 132 2.83 -39.89 8.29
CA GLY A 132 1.73 -38.94 8.09
C GLY A 132 2.16 -37.63 7.41
N ILE A 133 3.42 -37.23 7.55
CA ILE A 133 3.98 -36.05 6.88
C ILE A 133 3.82 -36.18 5.35
N LEU A 134 4.04 -37.35 4.78
CA LEU A 134 3.88 -37.60 3.33
C LEU A 134 2.44 -37.38 2.85
N CYS A 135 1.44 -37.61 3.72
CA CYS A 135 0.05 -37.27 3.42
C CYS A 135 -0.16 -35.76 3.49
N ALA A 136 0.36 -35.13 4.56
CA ALA A 136 0.19 -33.70 4.77
C ALA A 136 0.84 -32.87 3.65
N GLU A 137 2.03 -33.24 3.18
CA GLU A 137 2.70 -32.59 2.05
C GLU A 137 1.85 -32.68 0.78
N ARG A 138 1.41 -33.89 0.39
CA ARG A 138 0.51 -34.06 -0.77
C ARG A 138 -0.81 -33.29 -0.63
N ALA A 139 -1.34 -33.18 0.59
CA ALA A 139 -2.54 -32.40 0.85
C ALA A 139 -2.28 -30.89 0.70
N VAL A 140 -1.13 -30.39 1.14
CA VAL A 140 -0.71 -29.01 0.93
C VAL A 140 -0.57 -28.73 -0.57
N ASP A 141 0.14 -29.59 -1.31
CA ASP A 141 0.33 -29.44 -2.76
C ASP A 141 -1.01 -29.40 -3.48
N LYS A 142 -1.91 -30.35 -3.16
CA LYS A 142 -3.27 -30.38 -3.71
C LYS A 142 -4.06 -29.11 -3.37
N PHE A 143 -3.92 -28.58 -2.15
CA PHE A 143 -4.60 -27.34 -1.76
C PHE A 143 -4.13 -26.14 -2.58
N MET A 144 -2.83 -26.08 -2.91
CA MET A 144 -2.25 -25.01 -3.72
C MET A 144 -2.59 -25.15 -5.21
N GLU A 145 -2.61 -26.38 -5.74
CA GLU A 145 -2.95 -26.66 -7.13
C GLU A 145 -4.45 -26.50 -7.41
N THR A 146 -5.30 -26.81 -6.43
CA THR A 146 -6.75 -26.66 -6.57
C THR A 146 -7.17 -25.22 -6.33
N GLU A 147 -8.24 -24.79 -6.99
CA GLU A 147 -8.89 -23.49 -6.71
C GLU A 147 -9.56 -23.43 -5.34
N LEU A 148 -9.37 -24.45 -4.50
CA LEU A 148 -9.91 -24.53 -3.14
C LEU A 148 -9.33 -23.43 -2.23
N HIS A 149 -8.13 -22.93 -2.54
CA HIS A 149 -7.57 -21.76 -1.86
C HIS A 149 -8.41 -20.49 -2.13
N LYS A 150 -9.11 -20.40 -3.27
CA LYS A 150 -10.03 -19.30 -3.60
C LYS A 150 -11.36 -19.41 -2.88
N ASP A 151 -11.76 -20.63 -2.49
CA ASP A 151 -12.93 -20.85 -1.64
C ASP A 151 -12.71 -20.33 -0.20
N CYS A 152 -11.46 -20.11 0.21
CA CYS A 152 -11.16 -19.41 1.46
C CYS A 152 -11.53 -17.92 1.30
N ALA A 153 -12.62 -17.48 1.92
CA ALA A 153 -13.11 -16.10 1.93
C ALA A 153 -12.22 -15.12 2.74
N CYS A 154 -10.90 -15.22 2.62
CA CYS A 154 -9.92 -14.39 3.32
C CYS A 154 -9.69 -13.08 2.56
N LYS A 155 -10.24 -11.98 3.09
CA LYS A 155 -10.03 -10.62 2.56
C LYS A 155 -8.62 -10.12 2.86
N SER A 156 -8.14 -9.11 2.12
CA SER A 156 -6.94 -8.35 2.48
C SER A 156 -7.20 -7.41 3.66
N GLU A 157 -6.18 -7.14 4.45
CA GLU A 157 -6.20 -6.14 5.50
C GLU A 157 -6.23 -4.73 4.91
N CYS A 158 -7.00 -3.81 5.51
CA CYS A 158 -6.97 -2.42 5.09
C CYS A 158 -5.70 -1.69 5.55
N LYS A 159 -5.02 -2.19 6.59
CA LYS A 159 -3.79 -1.60 7.13
C LYS A 159 -2.73 -2.67 7.26
N THR A 160 -1.63 -2.49 6.53
CA THR A 160 -0.52 -3.43 6.54
C THR A 160 0.78 -2.67 6.66
N VAL A 161 1.67 -3.17 7.52
CA VAL A 161 3.03 -2.67 7.65
C VAL A 161 3.97 -3.72 7.09
N GLN A 162 4.89 -3.29 6.25
CA GLN A 162 5.88 -4.15 5.60
C GLN A 162 7.26 -3.51 5.72
N TYR A 163 8.29 -4.34 5.72
CA TYR A 163 9.68 -3.90 5.67
C TYR A 163 10.26 -4.26 4.31
N GLU A 164 10.72 -3.24 3.59
CA GLU A 164 11.49 -3.43 2.36
C GLU A 164 12.97 -3.44 2.74
N VAL A 165 13.69 -4.49 2.33
CA VAL A 165 15.10 -4.67 2.70
C VAL A 165 15.96 -4.65 1.44
N PHE A 166 16.88 -3.70 1.38
CA PHE A 166 17.92 -3.64 0.36
C PHE A 166 19.21 -4.22 0.93
N THR A 167 19.84 -5.15 0.19
CA THR A 167 21.02 -5.87 0.69
C THR A 167 22.24 -5.60 -0.17
N THR A 168 23.33 -5.24 0.48
CA THR A 168 24.67 -5.18 -0.09
C THR A 168 25.59 -6.12 0.68
N HIS A 169 26.66 -6.57 0.04
CA HIS A 169 27.62 -7.46 0.68
C HIS A 169 29.03 -7.22 0.16
N ALA A 170 29.99 -7.50 1.03
CA ALA A 170 31.41 -7.52 0.70
C ALA A 170 32.05 -8.77 1.29
N ARG A 171 33.10 -9.25 0.65
CA ARG A 171 33.93 -10.31 1.22
C ARG A 171 34.65 -9.76 2.45
N ALA A 172 34.75 -10.55 3.52
CA ALA A 172 35.58 -10.19 4.66
C ALA A 172 37.04 -10.00 4.20
N SER A 173 37.70 -8.93 4.67
CA SER A 173 39.10 -8.66 4.30
C SER A 173 40.02 -9.70 4.94
N THR A 174 41.16 -9.96 4.30
CA THR A 174 42.15 -10.92 4.81
C THR A 174 42.70 -10.50 6.17
N PHE A 175 42.97 -9.21 6.35
CA PHE A 175 43.43 -8.67 7.64
C PHE A 175 42.40 -8.84 8.75
N TYR A 176 41.12 -8.57 8.47
CA TYR A 176 40.04 -8.79 9.43
C TYR A 176 39.87 -10.28 9.73
N ALA A 177 39.90 -11.14 8.71
CA ALA A 177 39.82 -12.58 8.87
C ALA A 177 40.95 -13.11 9.77
N GLN A 178 42.19 -12.63 9.59
CA GLN A 178 43.34 -12.99 10.42
C GLN A 178 43.14 -12.60 11.88
N ALA A 179 42.76 -11.36 12.15
CA ALA A 179 42.55 -10.88 13.52
C ALA A 179 41.46 -11.67 14.26
N ILE A 180 40.35 -11.96 13.57
CA ILE A 180 39.24 -12.72 14.17
C ILE A 180 39.62 -14.21 14.31
N ALA A 181 40.32 -14.78 13.33
CA ALA A 181 40.79 -16.16 13.37
C ALA A 181 41.75 -16.39 14.55
N GLU A 182 42.70 -15.48 14.79
CA GLU A 182 43.62 -15.52 15.93
C GLU A 182 42.86 -15.42 17.26
N TYR A 183 41.92 -14.48 17.36
CA TYR A 183 41.11 -14.29 18.56
C TYR A 183 40.29 -15.54 18.94
N HIS A 184 39.64 -16.17 17.95
CA HIS A 184 38.83 -17.38 18.16
C HIS A 184 39.64 -18.68 18.10
N LYS A 185 40.95 -18.61 17.84
CA LYS A 185 41.84 -19.78 17.67
C LYS A 185 41.37 -20.75 16.58
N ILE A 186 40.86 -20.22 15.47
CA ILE A 186 40.39 -20.97 14.30
C ILE A 186 41.26 -20.68 13.08
N SER A 187 41.13 -21.48 12.01
CA SER A 187 41.83 -21.20 10.76
C SER A 187 41.11 -20.11 9.94
N GLU A 188 41.83 -19.35 9.11
CA GLU A 188 41.20 -18.40 8.17
C GLU A 188 40.19 -19.09 7.26
N ARG A 189 40.51 -20.31 6.80
CA ARG A 189 39.63 -21.12 5.97
C ARG A 189 38.33 -21.44 6.69
N GLU A 190 38.41 -21.89 7.94
CA GLU A 190 37.25 -22.16 8.77
C GLU A 190 36.40 -20.89 9.00
N LEU A 191 37.03 -19.72 9.14
CA LEU A 191 36.32 -18.46 9.21
C LEU A 191 35.53 -18.17 7.92
N PHE A 192 36.18 -18.29 6.76
CA PHE A 192 35.51 -18.07 5.46
C PHE A 192 34.46 -19.13 5.12
N ASP A 193 34.63 -20.35 5.59
CA ASP A 193 33.71 -21.46 5.33
C ASP A 193 32.54 -21.45 6.32
N ASN A 194 32.70 -21.00 7.57
CA ASN A 194 31.64 -21.12 8.58
C ASN A 194 31.03 -19.82 9.09
N TYR A 195 31.67 -18.66 8.92
CA TYR A 195 31.19 -17.42 9.57
C TYR A 195 30.68 -16.40 8.56
N CYS A 196 29.53 -15.81 8.84
CA CYS A 196 29.04 -14.62 8.15
C CYS A 196 28.69 -13.51 9.15
N THR A 197 28.83 -12.27 8.72
CA THR A 197 28.39 -11.11 9.51
C THR A 197 27.23 -10.45 8.79
N VAL A 198 26.18 -10.11 9.52
CA VAL A 198 25.02 -9.39 9.00
C VAL A 198 24.72 -8.19 9.89
N VAL A 199 24.51 -7.04 9.27
CA VAL A 199 24.05 -5.84 9.95
C VAL A 199 22.73 -5.40 9.32
N ILE A 200 21.68 -5.34 10.13
CA ILE A 200 20.35 -4.89 9.73
C ILE A 200 20.12 -3.52 10.36
N PHE A 201 19.95 -2.49 9.54
CA PHE A 201 19.85 -1.10 10.01
C PHE A 201 18.83 -0.30 9.21
N PHE A 202 18.36 0.81 9.78
CA PHE A 202 17.55 1.79 9.06
C PHE A 202 18.46 2.83 8.41
N SER A 203 18.35 3.05 7.10
CA SER A 203 19.06 4.14 6.39
C SER A 203 18.39 5.50 6.55
N LYS A 204 17.10 5.51 6.91
CA LYS A 204 16.30 6.71 7.14
C LYS A 204 15.28 6.41 8.23
N LEU A 205 15.06 7.35 9.14
CA LEU A 205 13.97 7.30 10.13
C LEU A 205 12.66 7.82 9.54
N THR A 206 12.41 7.49 8.28
CA THR A 206 11.21 7.92 7.55
C THR A 206 10.41 6.69 7.14
N THR A 207 9.10 6.74 7.32
CA THR A 207 8.18 5.70 6.85
C THR A 207 7.65 6.07 5.47
N MET A 208 7.58 5.10 4.57
CA MET A 208 6.88 5.27 3.30
C MET A 208 5.40 4.95 3.49
N ASP A 209 4.54 5.94 3.33
CA ASP A 209 3.09 5.77 3.45
C ASP A 209 2.44 5.70 2.07
N SER A 210 1.77 4.59 1.78
CA SER A 210 0.94 4.42 0.58
C SER A 210 -0.52 4.37 1.01
N LYS A 211 -1.29 5.42 0.67
CA LYS A 211 -2.70 5.55 1.08
C LYS A 211 -3.60 5.66 -0.14
N GLU A 212 -4.59 4.79 -0.22
CA GLU A 212 -5.65 4.91 -1.21
C GLU A 212 -6.67 5.96 -0.78
N HIS A 213 -7.02 6.83 -1.72
CA HIS A 213 -8.05 7.85 -1.53
C HIS A 213 -9.15 7.65 -2.58
N PRO A 214 -10.43 7.85 -2.20
CA PRO A 214 -11.52 7.74 -3.17
C PRO A 214 -11.33 8.79 -4.26
N ALA A 215 -11.42 8.38 -5.52
CA ALA A 215 -11.24 9.28 -6.66
C ALA A 215 -12.29 10.40 -6.70
N TYR A 216 -13.47 10.15 -6.13
CA TYR A 216 -14.55 11.12 -6.06
C TYR A 216 -15.22 11.04 -4.69
N ASN A 217 -15.22 12.16 -3.97
CA ASN A 217 -15.88 12.28 -2.67
C ASN A 217 -17.21 13.05 -2.81
N VAL A 218 -18.06 12.93 -1.79
CA VAL A 218 -19.37 13.61 -1.77
C VAL A 218 -19.22 15.13 -1.88
N LEU A 219 -18.12 15.69 -1.37
CA LEU A 219 -17.80 17.10 -1.52
C LEU A 219 -17.58 17.49 -2.99
N ALA A 220 -16.78 16.73 -3.74
CA ALA A 220 -16.57 16.94 -5.16
C ALA A 220 -17.89 16.85 -5.93
N LEU A 221 -18.76 15.89 -5.57
CA LEU A 221 -20.12 15.80 -6.13
C LEU A 221 -20.91 17.10 -5.95
N PHE A 222 -20.93 17.65 -4.74
CA PHE A 222 -21.63 18.90 -4.47
C PHE A 222 -20.97 20.11 -5.13
N CYS A 223 -19.65 20.13 -5.24
CA CYS A 223 -18.93 21.16 -5.98
C CYS A 223 -19.32 21.17 -7.46
N ASP A 224 -19.39 20.00 -8.11
CA ASP A 224 -19.73 19.89 -9.52
C ASP A 224 -21.22 20.23 -9.77
N ILE A 225 -22.11 19.75 -8.90
CA ILE A 225 -23.54 20.11 -8.93
C ILE A 225 -23.71 21.62 -8.73
N GLY A 226 -23.07 22.18 -7.70
CA GLY A 226 -23.12 23.61 -7.39
C GLY A 226 -22.55 24.46 -8.51
N GLY A 227 -21.46 24.01 -9.15
CA GLY A 227 -20.86 24.67 -10.32
C GLY A 227 -21.82 24.69 -11.52
N ALA A 228 -22.46 23.55 -11.82
CA ALA A 228 -23.42 23.46 -12.92
C ALA A 228 -24.65 24.34 -12.69
N PHE A 229 -25.25 24.29 -11.49
CA PHE A 229 -26.38 25.14 -11.14
C PHE A 229 -26.00 26.63 -11.11
N GLY A 230 -24.81 26.96 -10.59
CA GLY A 230 -24.30 28.33 -10.58
C GLY A 230 -24.15 28.90 -11.99
N LEU A 231 -23.65 28.10 -12.93
CA LEU A 231 -23.52 28.50 -14.34
C LEU A 231 -24.89 28.71 -14.99
N MET A 232 -25.83 27.78 -14.80
CA MET A 232 -27.17 27.91 -15.37
C MET A 232 -27.92 29.12 -14.79
N LEU A 233 -27.86 29.32 -13.47
CA LEU A 233 -28.45 30.48 -12.82
C LEU A 233 -27.82 31.78 -13.32
N GLY A 234 -26.49 31.83 -13.45
CA GLY A 234 -25.78 32.97 -14.03
C GLY A 234 -26.27 33.31 -15.44
N ALA A 235 -26.40 32.30 -16.31
CA ALA A 235 -26.93 32.48 -17.66
C ALA A 235 -28.38 32.99 -17.65
N THR A 236 -29.25 32.44 -16.79
CA THR A 236 -30.65 32.90 -16.68
C THR A 236 -30.78 34.33 -16.15
N ILE A 237 -29.90 34.76 -15.26
CA ILE A 237 -29.91 36.14 -14.75
C ILE A 237 -29.50 37.11 -15.85
N LEU A 238 -28.46 36.78 -16.63
CA LEU A 238 -28.02 37.59 -17.77
C LEU A 238 -29.13 37.74 -18.83
N THR A 239 -29.86 36.67 -19.16
CA THR A 239 -30.97 36.75 -20.13
C THR A 239 -32.15 37.57 -19.60
N ILE A 240 -32.45 37.53 -18.30
CA ILE A 240 -33.46 38.42 -17.68
C ILE A 240 -33.04 39.89 -17.83
N PHE A 241 -31.78 40.22 -17.54
CA PHE A 241 -31.26 41.58 -17.73
C PHE A 241 -31.38 42.03 -19.20
N GLU A 242 -31.04 41.17 -20.15
CA GLU A 242 -31.15 41.46 -21.58
C GLU A 242 -32.60 41.73 -22.02
N LEU A 243 -33.55 40.90 -21.59
CA LEU A 243 -34.98 41.10 -21.85
C LEU A 243 -35.50 42.41 -21.22
N SER A 244 -35.04 42.74 -20.01
CA SER A 244 -35.43 43.98 -19.32
C SER A 244 -34.95 45.23 -20.07
N ASP A 245 -33.73 45.21 -20.61
CA ASP A 245 -33.17 46.31 -21.38
C ASP A 245 -33.87 46.43 -22.75
N ALA A 246 -34.16 45.31 -23.42
CA ALA A 246 -34.95 45.30 -24.66
C ALA A 246 -36.37 45.87 -24.46
N PHE A 247 -37.02 45.52 -23.34
CA PHE A 247 -38.34 46.05 -22.99
C PHE A 247 -38.31 47.56 -22.70
N MET A 248 -37.32 48.06 -21.96
CA MET A 248 -37.15 49.50 -21.74
C MET A 248 -36.91 50.24 -23.05
N LYS A 249 -36.02 49.73 -23.92
CA LYS A 249 -35.74 50.32 -25.24
C LYS A 249 -36.99 50.39 -26.11
N THR A 250 -37.79 49.33 -26.16
CA THR A 250 -39.04 49.31 -26.93
C THR A 250 -40.07 50.30 -26.38
N ILE A 251 -40.23 50.43 -25.06
CA ILE A 251 -41.09 51.46 -24.45
C ILE A 251 -40.61 52.87 -24.83
N ILE A 252 -39.32 53.15 -24.72
CA ILE A 252 -38.75 54.46 -25.06
C ILE A 252 -38.99 54.80 -26.53
N LEU A 253 -38.76 53.84 -27.44
CA LEU A 253 -39.01 54.01 -28.86
C LEU A 253 -40.51 54.22 -29.16
N TRP A 254 -41.39 53.48 -28.49
CA TRP A 254 -42.83 53.64 -28.64
C TRP A 254 -43.35 54.99 -28.13
N VAL A 255 -42.85 55.47 -26.98
CA VAL A 255 -43.15 56.82 -26.47
C VAL A 255 -42.63 57.89 -27.43
N ARG A 256 -41.44 57.73 -28.01
CA ARG A 256 -40.89 58.63 -29.04
C ARG A 256 -41.76 58.65 -30.30
N GLN A 257 -42.23 57.49 -30.77
CA GLN A 257 -43.13 57.41 -31.93
C GLN A 257 -44.49 58.06 -31.67
N ARG A 258 -45.06 57.91 -30.46
CA ARG A 258 -46.30 58.61 -30.08
C ARG A 258 -46.12 60.14 -30.03
N LYS A 259 -44.96 60.63 -29.57
CA LYS A 259 -44.66 62.08 -29.62
C LYS A 259 -44.52 62.63 -31.05
N HIS A 260 -44.11 61.81 -32.04
CA HIS A 260 -44.01 62.23 -33.44
C HIS A 260 -45.34 62.22 -34.21
N LYS A 261 -46.35 61.43 -33.81
CA LYS A 261 -47.70 61.44 -34.43
C LYS A 261 -48.60 62.59 -33.95
N VAL A 262 -48.23 63.31 -32.89
CA VAL A 262 -48.96 64.50 -32.38
C VAL A 262 -48.27 65.77 -32.87
N LYS A 263 -48.31 66.01 -34.18
CA LYS A 263 -48.24 67.36 -34.77
C LYS A 263 -49.36 67.46 -35.80
N PRO A 264 -50.51 68.09 -35.50
CA PRO A 264 -51.47 68.40 -36.54
C PRO A 264 -50.88 69.49 -37.45
N LEU A 265 -50.89 69.25 -38.77
CA LEU A 265 -50.69 70.30 -39.76
C LEU A 265 -51.81 71.36 -39.58
N ARG A 266 -51.43 72.59 -39.23
CA ARG A 266 -52.32 73.75 -39.25
C ARG A 266 -52.68 74.05 -40.71
N ILE A 267 -53.90 73.69 -41.12
CA ILE A 267 -54.57 74.24 -42.30
C ILE A 267 -55.46 75.37 -41.81
N THR A 268 -54.96 76.61 -41.80
CA THR A 268 -55.76 77.85 -41.77
C THR A 268 -54.82 79.03 -41.93
N GLU A 269 -54.60 79.50 -43.16
CA GLU A 269 -54.23 80.89 -43.52
C GLU A 269 -54.16 81.07 -45.05
N MET A 270 -55.27 80.84 -45.77
CA MET A 270 -55.38 81.21 -47.20
C MET A 270 -56.73 81.83 -47.60
N LEU A 271 -57.62 82.21 -46.66
CA LEU A 271 -58.95 82.74 -47.01
C LEU A 271 -59.43 83.92 -46.15
N LYS A 272 -58.53 84.82 -45.75
CA LYS A 272 -58.92 86.14 -45.25
C LYS A 272 -57.88 87.18 -45.67
N LEU A 273 -58.03 87.74 -46.87
CA LEU A 273 -57.61 89.11 -47.22
C LEU A 273 -58.17 89.58 -48.58
N GLU A 274 -59.21 88.94 -49.12
CA GLU A 274 -60.00 89.43 -50.25
C GLU A 274 -61.45 89.70 -49.79
N SER A 275 -61.69 90.57 -48.81
CA SER A 275 -63.06 91.04 -48.49
C SER A 275 -63.12 92.24 -47.53
N THR A 276 -62.21 93.20 -47.64
CA THR A 276 -62.47 94.56 -47.12
C THR A 276 -61.86 95.57 -48.08
N LYS A 277 -62.65 95.87 -49.11
CA LYS A 277 -62.53 97.06 -49.97
C LYS A 277 -62.96 98.28 -49.17
N SER A 278 -62.19 99.36 -49.22
CA SER A 278 -62.60 100.71 -49.65
C SER A 278 -61.55 101.75 -49.27
#